data_AF-A0A2X2HSP7-F1
#
_entry.id   AF-A0A2X2HSP7-F1
#
_cell.length_a   1.000
_cell.length_b   1.000
_cell.length_c   1.000
_cell.angle_alpha   90.00
_cell.angle_beta   90.00
_cell.angle_gamma   90.00
#
_symmetry.space_group_name_H-M   'P 1'
#
loop_
_entity.id
_entity.type
_entity.pdbx_description
1 polymer ?
#
loop_
_entity_poly.entity_id
_entity_poly.type
_entity_poly.pdbx_seq_one_letter_code
_entity_poly.pdbx_strand_id
1 'polypeptide(L)' 'MSQIHKHTIPANIADRCLINPQQYEAMYQQSINVPDTFWGEQGKILDWIKPYQKVKNTSFAPGNVSIKWYEDGR' A
#
# COMPACT_ATOMS: atom_id res chain seq x y z
N MET A 1 -7.57 -20.87 26.42
CA MET A 1 -6.97 -20.30 25.19
C MET A 1 -7.86 -20.66 24.02
N SER A 2 -8.25 -19.69 23.18
CA SER A 2 -9.04 -20.00 21.99
C SER A 2 -8.17 -20.73 20.95
N GLN A 3 -8.67 -21.80 20.34
CA GLN A 3 -7.97 -22.46 19.23
C GLN A 3 -8.13 -21.64 17.95
N ILE A 4 -7.01 -21.23 17.35
CA ILE A 4 -7.00 -20.54 16.06
C ILE A 4 -6.99 -21.60 14.95
N HIS A 5 -8.10 -21.75 14.23
CA HIS A 5 -8.18 -22.59 13.05
C HIS A 5 -7.88 -21.75 11.80
N LYS A 6 -6.85 -22.15 11.03
CA LYS A 6 -6.57 -21.54 9.72
C LYS A 6 -7.39 -22.25 8.66
N HIS A 7 -8.23 -21.51 7.95
CA HIS A 7 -8.90 -21.98 6.74
C HIS A 7 -7.99 -21.74 5.53
N THR A 8 -7.83 -22.75 4.69
CA THR A 8 -7.07 -22.63 3.45
C THR A 8 -7.81 -21.77 2.44
N ILE A 9 -7.07 -21.17 1.51
CA ILE A 9 -7.64 -20.39 0.42
C ILE A 9 -8.34 -21.36 -0.55
N PRO A 10 -9.64 -21.20 -0.84
CA PRO A 10 -10.34 -22.05 -1.81
C PRO A 10 -9.75 -21.93 -3.21
N ALA A 11 -9.75 -23.02 -3.99
CA ALA A 11 -9.12 -23.07 -5.32
C ALA A 11 -9.68 -22.00 -6.28
N ASN A 12 -11.00 -21.80 -6.30
CA ASN A 12 -11.64 -20.79 -7.14
C ASN A 12 -11.22 -19.34 -6.79
N ILE A 13 -10.76 -19.10 -5.56
CA ILE A 13 -10.19 -17.82 -5.13
C ILE A 13 -8.72 -17.76 -5.50
N ALA A 14 -7.95 -18.82 -5.28
CA ALA A 14 -6.54 -18.88 -5.68
C ALA A 14 -6.36 -18.59 -7.18
N ASP A 15 -7.26 -19.12 -8.02
CA ASP A 15 -7.22 -18.94 -9.49
C ASP A 15 -7.58 -17.52 -9.96
N ARG A 16 -8.31 -16.73 -9.15
CA ARG A 16 -8.87 -15.43 -9.56
C ARG A 16 -8.45 -14.26 -8.67
N CYS A 17 -7.68 -14.51 -7.62
CA CYS A 17 -7.22 -13.47 -6.73
C CYS A 17 -6.33 -12.48 -7.48
N LEU A 18 -6.49 -11.19 -7.17
CA LEU A 18 -5.64 -10.14 -7.76
C LEU A 18 -4.22 -10.18 -7.17
N ILE A 19 -4.10 -10.69 -5.94
CA ILE A 19 -2.86 -10.78 -5.18
C ILE A 19 -2.83 -12.13 -4.48
N ASN A 20 -1.84 -12.95 -4.82
CA ASN A 20 -1.55 -14.22 -4.15
C ASN A 20 -0.60 -14.01 -2.95
N PRO A 21 -0.31 -15.04 -2.12
CA PRO A 21 0.53 -14.88 -0.93
C PRO A 21 1.94 -14.32 -1.22
N GLN A 22 2.57 -14.75 -2.30
CA GLN A 22 3.92 -14.30 -2.69
C GLN A 22 3.91 -12.83 -3.14
N GLN A 23 2.92 -12.44 -3.93
CA GLN A 23 2.72 -11.06 -4.35
C GLN A 23 2.42 -10.16 -3.16
N TYR A 24 1.59 -10.62 -2.22
CA TYR A 24 1.30 -9.89 -0.99
C TYR A 24 2.59 -9.61 -0.21
N GLU A 25 3.42 -10.62 0.02
CA GLU A 25 4.66 -10.47 0.78
C GLU A 25 5.61 -9.48 0.09
N ALA A 26 5.82 -9.62 -1.22
CA ALA A 26 6.67 -8.71 -1.98
C ALA A 26 6.14 -7.27 -1.98
N MET A 27 4.85 -7.08 -2.28
CA MET A 27 4.21 -5.75 -2.31
C MET A 27 4.22 -5.09 -0.93
N TYR A 28 3.95 -5.87 0.13
CA TYR A 28 3.98 -5.37 1.50
C TYR A 28 5.38 -4.90 1.88
N GLN A 29 6.41 -5.73 1.66
CA GLN A 29 7.80 -5.36 1.92
C GLN A 29 8.19 -4.08 1.16
N GLN A 30 7.82 -3.97 -0.13
CA GLN A 30 8.12 -2.78 -0.92
C GLN A 30 7.40 -1.53 -0.38
N SER A 31 6.12 -1.66 0.01
CA SER A 31 5.31 -0.55 0.55
C SER A 31 5.88 0.06 1.84
N ILE A 32 6.60 -0.75 2.62
CA ILE A 32 7.22 -0.34 3.88
C ILE A 32 8.64 0.18 3.64
N ASN A 33 9.45 -0.55 2.88
CA ASN A 33 10.87 -0.24 2.70
C ASN A 33 11.11 0.92 1.74
N VAL A 34 10.28 1.04 0.70
CA VAL A 34 10.43 2.06 -0.36
C VAL A 34 9.06 2.69 -0.67
N PRO A 35 8.45 3.40 0.32
CA PRO A 35 7.06 3.83 0.24
C PRO A 35 6.79 4.79 -0.92
N ASP A 36 7.71 5.72 -1.21
CA ASP A 36 7.52 6.67 -2.32
C ASP A 36 7.44 5.96 -3.68
N THR A 37 8.26 4.93 -3.90
CA THR A 37 8.20 4.14 -5.13
C THR A 37 6.92 3.32 -5.21
N PHE A 38 6.59 2.57 -4.15
CA PHE A 38 5.41 1.71 -4.17
C PHE A 38 4.13 2.54 -4.34
N TRP A 39 3.92 3.53 -3.46
CA TRP A 39 2.71 4.34 -3.49
C TRP A 39 2.68 5.28 -4.70
N GLY A 40 3.83 5.70 -5.23
CA GLY A 40 3.89 6.46 -6.48
C GLY A 40 3.44 5.67 -7.71
N GLU A 41 3.61 4.35 -7.72
CA GLU A 41 3.03 3.49 -8.75
C GLU A 41 1.55 3.19 -8.46
N GLN A 42 1.20 2.84 -7.22
CA GLN A 42 -0.18 2.53 -6.85
C GLN A 42 -1.13 3.73 -6.99
N GLY A 43 -0.65 4.96 -6.76
CA GLY A 43 -1.46 6.17 -6.89
C GLY A 43 -1.90 6.48 -8.33
N LYS A 44 -1.31 5.82 -9.33
CA LYS A 44 -1.71 5.94 -10.75
C LYS A 44 -3.02 5.21 -11.07
N ILE A 45 -3.61 4.50 -10.10
CA ILE A 45 -4.96 3.93 -10.24
C ILE A 45 -6.04 5.02 -10.37
N LEU A 46 -5.76 6.24 -9.91
CA LEU A 46 -6.64 7.39 -10.04
C LEU A 46 -6.21 8.25 -11.23
N ASP A 47 -7.19 8.88 -11.89
CA ASP A 47 -6.94 9.91 -12.87
C ASP A 47 -6.66 11.24 -12.17
N TRP A 48 -5.45 11.76 -12.36
CA TRP A 48 -5.01 13.04 -11.80
C TRP A 48 -5.16 14.14 -12.86
N ILE A 49 -5.77 15.26 -12.48
CA ILE A 49 -5.78 16.49 -13.27
C ILE A 49 -4.35 17.03 -13.38
N LYS A 50 -3.61 16.98 -12.26
CA LYS A 50 -2.18 17.31 -12.22
C LYS A 50 -1.43 16.17 -11.54
N PRO A 51 -0.46 15.52 -12.22
CA PRO A 51 0.38 14.50 -11.61
C PRO A 51 1.14 15.05 -10.39
N TYR A 52 1.17 14.27 -9.31
CA TYR A 52 2.01 14.53 -8.15
C TYR A 52 3.48 14.18 -8.43
N GLN A 53 4.39 14.81 -7.71
CA GLN A 53 5.80 14.41 -7.65
C GLN A 53 6.17 13.94 -6.24
N LYS A 54 5.52 14.47 -5.20
CA LYS A 54 5.77 14.09 -3.81
C LYS A 54 4.74 13.08 -3.32
N VAL A 55 5.17 11.84 -3.09
CA VAL A 55 4.27 10.76 -2.67
C VAL A 55 4.00 10.80 -1.17
N LYS A 56 5.02 10.63 -0.31
CA LYS A 56 4.84 10.61 1.15
C LYS A 56 5.61 11.74 1.83
N ASN A 57 4.93 12.51 2.67
CA ASN A 57 5.53 13.50 3.55
C ASN A 57 4.81 13.52 4.90
N THR A 58 5.19 12.59 5.78
CA THR A 58 4.51 12.35 7.06
C THR A 58 5.48 12.34 8.23
N SER A 59 5.10 12.98 9.32
CA SER A 59 5.77 12.98 10.62
C SER A 59 4.74 12.77 11.72
N PHE A 60 5.04 11.87 12.64
CA PHE A 60 4.30 11.68 13.90
C PHE A 60 5.08 12.16 15.12
N ALA A 61 6.16 12.92 14.91
CA ALA A 61 6.97 13.42 16.00
C ALA A 61 6.17 14.39 16.90
N PRO A 62 6.32 14.31 18.23
CA PRO A 62 5.70 15.28 19.14
C PRO A 62 6.08 16.72 18.77
N GLY A 63 5.10 17.61 18.70
CA GLY A 63 5.30 19.01 18.28
C GLY A 63 5.53 19.21 16.77
N ASN A 64 5.61 18.15 15.97
CA ASN A 64 5.71 18.20 14.51
C ASN A 64 4.88 17.08 13.87
N VAL A 65 3.63 16.94 14.29
CA VAL A 65 2.69 16.02 13.65
C VAL A 65 2.22 16.66 12.34
N SER A 66 2.57 16.05 11.22
CA SER A 66 2.23 16.52 9.87
C SER A 66 1.98 15.32 8.97
N ILE A 67 0.88 15.27 8.24
CA ILE A 67 0.54 14.11 7.41
C ILE A 67 0.09 14.62 6.05
N LYS A 68 0.92 14.39 5.04
CA LYS A 68 0.61 14.75 3.65
C LYS A 68 1.00 13.62 2.72
N TRP A 69 0.12 13.36 1.75
CA TRP A 69 0.31 12.40 0.67
C TRP A 69 -0.06 13.07 -0.64
N TYR A 70 0.74 12.85 -1.69
CA TYR A 70 0.51 13.41 -3.03
C TYR A 70 0.29 14.93 -3.02
N GLU A 71 1.04 15.65 -2.16
CA GLU A 71 0.70 17.01 -1.71
C GLU A 71 0.67 18.08 -2.82
N ASP A 72 1.25 17.77 -3.97
CA ASP A 72 1.37 18.64 -5.14
C ASP A 72 0.51 18.23 -6.34
N GLY A 73 -0.23 17.11 -6.22
CA GLY A 73 -1.18 16.60 -7.21
C GLY A 73 -2.59 17.19 -7.06
N ARG A 74 -3.41 17.06 -8.11
CA ARG A 74 -4.83 17.48 -8.14
C ARG A 74 -5.66 16.55 -9.00
#